data_AF-A0A957CMR3-F1
#
_entry.id   AF-A0A957CMR3-F1
#
_cell.length_a   1.000
_cell.length_b   1.000
_cell.length_c   1.000
_cell.angle_alpha   90.00
_cell.angle_beta   90.00
_cell.angle_gamma   90.00
#
_symmetry.space_group_name_H-M   'P 1'
#
loop_
_entity.id
_entity.type
_entity.pdbx_description
1 polymer ?
#
loop_
_entity_poly.entity_id
_entity_poly.type
_entity_poly.pdbx_seq_one_letter_code
_entity_poly.pdbx_strand_id
1 'polypeptide(L)'
;MHELLRQYAAEQRDPAAAAAHAAYFAVWMATRVPELRDERQGEALHLIALEFGNVEAAWQTALADNRFDWLAQMAEPLSRFAHLRGRYP
;
A
#
# COMPACT_ATOMS: atom_id res chain seq x y z
N MET A 1 -10.30 10.43 16.53
CA MET A 1 -10.11 11.75 15.89
C MET A 1 -9.25 11.56 14.62
N HIS A 2 -9.81 10.91 13.59
CA HIS A 2 -9.15 10.65 12.28
C HIS A 2 -10.16 10.75 11.10
N GLU A 3 -11.46 10.59 11.37
CA GLU A 3 -12.54 10.73 10.38
C GLU A 3 -12.52 12.07 9.62
N LEU A 4 -12.46 13.19 10.35
CA LEU A 4 -12.54 14.54 9.79
C LEU A 4 -11.32 14.91 8.93
N LEU A 5 -10.12 14.42 9.28
CA LEU A 5 -8.91 14.62 8.48
C LEU A 5 -8.90 13.75 7.22
N ARG A 6 -9.45 12.52 7.29
CA ARG A 6 -9.67 11.69 6.09
C ARG A 6 -10.70 12.31 5.16
N GLN A 7 -11.81 12.83 5.69
CA GLN A 7 -12.83 13.49 4.89
C GLN A 7 -12.29 14.76 4.22
N TYR A 8 -11.52 15.59 4.94
CA TYR A 8 -10.92 16.79 4.37
C TYR A 8 -9.83 16.49 3.31
N ALA A 9 -9.02 15.45 3.51
CA ALA A 9 -8.04 15.01 2.52
C ALA A 9 -8.70 14.35 1.29
N ALA A 10 -9.87 13.73 1.46
CA ALA A 10 -10.66 13.17 0.37
C ALA A 10 -11.34 14.25 -0.49
N GLU A 11 -11.76 15.38 0.12
CA GLU A 11 -12.43 16.47 -0.58
C GLU A 11 -11.51 17.32 -1.48
N GLN A 12 -10.19 17.26 -1.29
CA GLN A 12 -9.21 18.06 -2.06
C GLN A 12 -8.36 17.25 -3.05
N ARG A 13 -8.53 15.93 -3.13
CA ARG A 13 -7.71 15.09 -4.02
C ARG A 13 -8.32 15.06 -5.42
N ASP A 14 -7.54 15.54 -6.40
CA ASP A 14 -7.77 15.25 -7.81
C ASP A 14 -7.92 13.72 -8.00
N PRO A 15 -9.10 13.22 -8.42
CA PRO A 15 -9.33 11.79 -8.58
C PRO A 15 -8.35 11.13 -9.55
N ALA A 16 -7.91 11.86 -10.59
CA ALA A 16 -6.93 11.33 -11.55
C ALA A 16 -5.56 11.14 -10.90
N ALA A 17 -5.12 12.09 -10.07
CA ALA A 17 -3.89 11.98 -9.30
C ALA A 17 -3.97 10.85 -8.25
N ALA A 18 -5.13 10.69 -7.58
CA ALA A 18 -5.35 9.61 -6.62
C ALA A 18 -5.31 8.23 -7.30
N ALA A 19 -5.94 8.08 -8.47
CA ALA A 19 -5.92 6.85 -9.25
C ALA A 19 -4.51 6.52 -9.78
N ALA A 20 -3.76 7.52 -10.29
CA ALA A 20 -2.38 7.34 -10.72
C ALA A 20 -1.46 6.91 -9.57
N HIS A 21 -1.61 7.55 -8.41
CA HIS A 21 -0.91 7.16 -7.18
C HIS A 21 -1.25 5.73 -6.77
N ALA A 22 -2.54 5.35 -6.79
CA ALA A 22 -2.96 4.00 -6.45
C ALA A 22 -2.39 2.94 -7.39
N ALA A 23 -2.42 3.21 -8.71
CA ALA A 23 -1.81 2.35 -9.72
C ALA A 23 -0.30 2.17 -9.49
N TYR A 24 0.42 3.26 -9.19
CA TYR A 24 1.85 3.22 -8.91
C TYR A 24 2.16 2.32 -7.72
N PHE A 25 1.48 2.52 -6.59
CA PHE A 25 1.75 1.75 -5.38
C PHE A 25 1.28 0.29 -5.49
N ALA A 26 0.26 0.00 -6.30
CA ALA A 26 -0.13 -1.37 -6.61
C ALA A 26 1.00 -2.14 -7.32
N VAL A 27 1.56 -1.54 -8.38
CA VAL A 27 2.70 -2.12 -9.11
C VAL A 27 3.93 -2.21 -8.20
N TRP A 28 4.26 -1.13 -7.49
CA TRP A 28 5.40 -1.07 -6.58
C TRP A 28 5.35 -2.19 -5.53
N MET A 29 4.19 -2.39 -4.87
CA MET A 29 4.00 -3.49 -3.93
C MET A 29 4.18 -4.86 -4.58
N ALA A 30 3.60 -5.08 -5.77
CA ALA A 30 3.74 -6.35 -6.48
C ALA A 30 5.21 -6.68 -6.81
N THR A 31 6.01 -5.68 -7.17
CA THR A 31 7.44 -5.87 -7.47
C THR A 31 8.28 -6.24 -6.25
N ARG A 32 7.79 -6.00 -5.03
CA ARG A 32 8.49 -6.29 -3.77
C ARG A 32 8.25 -7.69 -3.23
N VAL A 33 7.31 -8.45 -3.79
CA VAL A 33 7.02 -9.83 -3.35
C VAL A 33 8.25 -10.75 -3.38
N PRO A 34 9.13 -10.73 -4.40
CA PRO A 34 10.34 -11.53 -4.40
C PRO A 34 11.33 -11.09 -3.32
N GLU A 35 11.54 -9.78 -3.17
CA GLU A 35 12.47 -9.21 -2.19
C GLU A 35 12.03 -9.49 -0.74
N LEU A 36 10.73 -9.65 -0.50
CA LEU A 36 10.18 -10.09 0.79
C LEU A 36 10.44 -11.58 1.09
N ARG A 37 11.05 -12.34 0.18
CA ARG A 37 11.30 -13.78 0.30
C ARG A 37 12.79 -14.15 0.25
N ASP A 38 13.67 -13.18 0.01
CA ASP A 38 15.10 -13.42 -0.19
C ASP A 38 15.96 -12.64 0.84
N GLU A 39 17.26 -12.58 0.58
CA GLU A 39 18.23 -11.89 1.43
C GLU A 39 17.99 -10.38 1.56
N ARG A 40 17.15 -9.78 0.69
CA ARG A 40 16.76 -8.36 0.74
C ARG A 40 15.53 -8.11 1.59
N GLN A 41 14.98 -9.12 2.26
CA GLN A 41 13.76 -9.01 3.07
C GLN A 41 13.82 -7.84 4.06
N GLY A 42 14.94 -7.63 4.76
CA GLY A 42 15.07 -6.52 5.71
C GLY A 42 14.93 -5.14 5.06
N GLU A 43 15.55 -4.94 3.90
CA GLU A 43 15.46 -3.70 3.12
C GLU A 43 14.02 -3.49 2.61
N ALA A 44 13.41 -4.53 2.03
CA ALA A 44 12.05 -4.48 1.54
C ALA A 44 11.03 -4.17 2.65
N LEU A 45 11.18 -4.78 3.83
CA LEU A 45 10.36 -4.48 5.00
C LEU A 45 10.52 -3.02 5.45
N HIS A 46 11.75 -2.50 5.47
CA HIS A 46 12.00 -1.11 5.84
C HIS A 46 11.36 -0.12 4.85
N LEU A 47 11.52 -0.36 3.54
CA LEU A 47 10.92 0.47 2.49
C LEU A 47 9.39 0.44 2.54
N ILE A 48 8.79 -0.73 2.71
CA ILE A 48 7.33 -0.86 2.87
C ILE A 48 6.85 -0.16 4.14
N ALA A 49 7.61 -0.21 5.24
CA ALA A 49 7.26 0.50 6.45
C ALA A 49 7.31 2.03 6.27
N LEU A 50 8.32 2.55 5.55
CA LEU A 50 8.45 3.96 5.24
C LEU A 50 7.27 4.47 4.38
N GLU A 51 6.88 3.67 3.39
CA GLU A 51 5.81 4.00 2.43
C GLU A 51 4.41 3.52 2.86
N PHE A 52 4.26 2.98 4.08
CA PHE A 52 3.03 2.30 4.49
C PHE A 52 1.79 3.21 4.41
N GLY A 53 1.92 4.49 4.77
CA GLY A 53 0.83 5.46 4.64
C GLY A 53 0.40 5.71 3.19
N ASN A 54 1.35 5.68 2.25
CA ASN A 54 1.05 5.80 0.82
C ASN A 54 0.40 4.52 0.28
N VAL A 55 0.86 3.35 0.71
CA VAL A 55 0.22 2.07 0.37
C VAL A 55 -1.21 1.99 0.94
N GLU A 56 -1.44 2.46 2.17
CA GLU A 56 -2.79 2.53 2.75
C GLU A 56 -3.69 3.48 1.94
N ALA A 57 -3.19 4.66 1.57
CA ALA A 57 -3.93 5.60 0.74
C ALA A 57 -4.27 4.99 -0.65
N ALA A 58 -3.32 4.30 -1.28
CA ALA A 58 -3.54 3.58 -2.54
C ALA A 58 -4.60 2.48 -2.41
N TRP A 59 -4.57 1.73 -1.32
CA TRP A 59 -5.57 0.69 -1.02
C TRP A 59 -6.98 1.26 -0.87
N GLN A 60 -7.13 2.39 -0.15
CA GLN A 60 -8.43 3.05 0.01
C GLN A 60 -8.98 3.57 -1.33
N THR A 61 -8.13 4.16 -2.18
CA THR A 61 -8.54 4.55 -3.54
C THR A 61 -8.96 3.33 -4.37
N ALA A 62 -8.19 2.24 -4.33
CA ALA A 62 -8.52 1.03 -5.07
C ALA A 62 -9.84 0.39 -4.61
N LEU A 63 -10.15 0.45 -3.30
CA LEU A 63 -11.45 0.04 -2.76
C LEU A 63 -12.59 0.94 -3.25
N ALA A 64 -12.41 2.26 -3.18
CA ALA A 64 -13.42 3.22 -3.61
C ALA A 64 -13.77 3.08 -5.10
N ASP A 65 -12.75 2.80 -5.93
CA ASP A 65 -12.89 2.68 -7.38
C ASP A 65 -13.19 1.24 -7.85
N ASN A 66 -13.38 0.28 -6.93
CA ASN A 66 -13.57 -1.15 -7.21
C ASN A 66 -12.46 -1.76 -8.10
N ARG A 67 -11.22 -1.30 -7.94
CA ARG A 67 -10.04 -1.78 -8.67
C ARG A 67 -9.46 -3.03 -8.01
N PHE A 68 -10.17 -4.15 -8.16
CA PHE A 68 -9.78 -5.44 -7.61
C PHE A 68 -8.42 -5.94 -8.12
N ASP A 69 -8.02 -5.53 -9.33
CA ASP A 69 -6.70 -5.80 -9.90
C ASP A 69 -5.58 -5.16 -9.08
N TRP A 70 -5.79 -3.93 -8.60
CA TRP A 70 -4.82 -3.24 -7.73
C TRP A 70 -4.82 -3.79 -6.32
N LEU A 71 -6.00 -4.11 -5.77
CA LEU A 71 -6.13 -4.75 -4.47
C LEU A 71 -5.40 -6.10 -4.45
N ALA A 72 -5.57 -6.93 -5.48
CA ALA A 72 -4.88 -8.21 -5.60
C ALA A 72 -3.35 -8.05 -5.63
N GLN A 73 -2.84 -7.05 -6.36
CA GLN A 73 -1.41 -6.75 -6.44
C GLN A 73 -0.81 -6.34 -5.08
N MET A 74 -1.57 -5.63 -4.25
CA MET A 74 -1.12 -5.18 -2.93
C MET A 74 -1.35 -6.23 -1.83
N ALA A 75 -2.34 -7.11 -1.97
CA ALA A 75 -2.79 -8.00 -0.91
C ALA A 75 -1.72 -9.01 -0.46
N GLU A 76 -1.06 -9.69 -1.41
CA GLU A 76 0.00 -10.65 -1.08
C GLU A 76 1.17 -10.00 -0.33
N PRO A 77 1.83 -8.95 -0.87
CA PRO A 77 2.97 -8.32 -0.19
C PRO A 77 2.57 -7.70 1.16
N LEU A 78 1.36 -7.11 1.29
CA LEU A 78 0.85 -6.62 2.58
C LEU A 78 0.68 -7.73 3.61
N SER A 79 0.10 -8.87 3.22
CA SER A 79 -0.07 -10.02 4.11
C SER A 79 1.28 -10.53 4.60
N ARG A 80 2.29 -10.60 3.72
CA ARG A 80 3.65 -11.01 4.08
C ARG A 80 4.32 -10.01 5.01
N PHE A 81 4.24 -8.72 4.68
CA PHE A 81 4.76 -7.65 5.52
C PHE A 81 4.17 -7.71 6.94
N ALA A 82 2.84 -7.86 7.06
CA ALA A 82 2.16 -7.98 8.34
C ALA A 82 2.62 -9.23 9.13
N HIS A 83 2.75 -10.38 8.46
CA HIS A 83 3.23 -11.61 9.08
C HIS A 83 4.68 -11.49 9.59
N LEU A 84 5.56 -10.89 8.78
CA LEU A 84 6.98 -10.72 9.12
C LEU A 84 7.19 -9.70 10.24
N ARG A 85 6.46 -8.58 10.24
CA ARG A 85 6.47 -7.62 11.36
C ARG A 85 5.93 -8.21 12.66
N GLY A 86 4.91 -9.06 12.60
CA GLY A 86 4.40 -9.75 13.79
C GLY A 86 5.38 -10.75 14.40
N ARG A 87 6.41 -11.16 13.65
CA ARG A 87 7.40 -12.17 14.05
C ARG A 87 8.69 -11.55 14.62
N TYR A 88 8.93 -10.27 14.36
CA TYR A 88 10.08 -9.51 14.87
C TYR A 88 9.58 -8.36 15.76
N PRO A 89 9.50 -8.55 17.09
CA PRO A 89 9.19 -7.48 18.04
C PRO A 89 10.35 -6.47 18.17
#